data_AF-A0A074WXV7-F1
#
_entry.id   AF-A0A074WXV7-F1
#
_cell.length_a   1.000
_cell.length_b   1.000
_cell.length_c   1.000
_cell.angle_alpha   90.00
_cell.angle_beta   90.00
_cell.angle_gamma   90.00
#
_symmetry.space_group_name_H-M   'P 1'
#
loop_
_entity.id
_entity.type
_entity.pdbx_description
1 polymer ?
#
loop_
_entity_poly.entity_id
_entity_poly.type
_entity_poly.pdbx_seq_one_letter_code
_entity_poly.pdbx_strand_id
1 'polypeptide(L)'
;MPSEKKEMPYSWELVVEANHRGTIEDLDLALLAAFEESEEAYNICIDSARANASVFNKADRLAYLLDEGHIDINKIGAASVSNTYKSSPIECAAVLVSRGWNINQRQPLKGKYNTPVNTECDKKLTDETLLADVASFGSTDTFKLLHEYGAPISESTLHNAAWRARPEMVTFLIDEIGLDMNKVYEGRHEPMLLHQTPLASAAISPFLKAGEVINILLERGADPYHKDCNAFDEARGDSAIKILREWEQKEQKEDQEGPKTKKRKTSK
;
A
#
# COMPACT_ATOMS: atom_id res chain seq x y z
N MET A 1 -22.65 48.28 7.80
CA MET A 1 -23.77 47.37 8.10
C MET A 1 -23.14 46.05 8.51
N PRO A 2 -23.45 45.50 9.70
CA PRO A 2 -22.93 44.19 10.07
C PRO A 2 -23.60 43.16 9.16
N SER A 3 -22.81 42.33 8.48
CA SER A 3 -23.36 41.20 7.74
C SER A 3 -24.04 40.30 8.77
N GLU A 4 -25.36 40.17 8.68
CA GLU A 4 -26.08 39.14 9.40
C GLU A 4 -25.41 37.81 9.05
N LYS A 5 -24.74 37.19 10.02
CA LYS A 5 -24.40 35.77 9.92
C LYS A 5 -25.75 35.06 9.86
N LYS A 6 -26.21 34.73 8.66
CA LYS A 6 -27.26 33.72 8.50
C LYS A 6 -26.75 32.49 9.22
N GLU A 7 -27.39 32.11 10.31
CA GLU A 7 -27.19 30.80 10.90
C GLU A 7 -27.44 29.79 9.78
N MET A 8 -26.41 28.99 9.47
CA MET A 8 -26.59 27.86 8.57
C MET A 8 -27.68 26.96 9.14
N PRO A 9 -28.56 26.38 8.30
CA PRO A 9 -29.54 25.41 8.75
C PRO A 9 -28.90 24.14 9.35
N TYR A 10 -27.59 23.92 9.14
CA TYR A 10 -26.81 22.82 9.69
C TYR A 10 -25.50 23.32 10.30
N SER A 11 -25.16 22.87 11.51
CA SER A 11 -23.83 23.12 12.06
C SER A 11 -22.77 22.38 11.23
N TRP A 12 -21.54 22.91 11.15
CA TRP A 12 -20.41 22.23 10.50
C TRP A 12 -20.22 20.78 11.00
N GLU A 13 -20.60 20.51 12.26
CA GLU A 13 -20.62 19.17 12.84
C GLU A 13 -21.61 18.23 12.14
N LEU A 14 -22.77 18.71 11.69
CA LEU A 14 -23.75 17.92 10.92
C LEU A 14 -23.24 17.62 9.51
N VAL A 15 -22.52 18.56 8.88
CA VAL A 15 -21.86 18.32 7.58
C VAL A 15 -20.76 17.25 7.71
N VAL A 16 -19.96 17.32 8.78
CA VAL A 16 -18.96 16.31 9.09
C VAL A 16 -19.60 14.95 9.40
N GLU A 17 -20.71 14.93 10.16
CA GLU A 17 -21.39 13.69 10.51
C GLU A 17 -22.08 13.04 9.30
N ALA A 18 -22.72 13.83 8.42
CA ALA A 18 -23.24 13.35 7.14
C ALA A 18 -22.14 12.71 6.29
N ASN A 19 -20.99 13.40 6.18
CA ASN A 19 -19.80 12.92 5.46
C ASN A 19 -19.18 11.66 6.08
N HIS A 20 -19.40 11.41 7.37
CA HIS A 20 -18.86 10.25 8.07
C HIS A 20 -19.84 9.07 8.05
N ARG A 21 -21.11 9.29 8.41
CA ARG A 21 -22.10 8.24 8.73
C ARG A 21 -23.47 8.39 8.07
N GLY A 22 -23.76 9.51 7.41
CA GLY A 22 -25.05 9.78 6.78
C GLY A 22 -25.33 8.98 5.49
N THR A 23 -26.52 9.10 4.93
CA THR A 23 -26.86 8.54 3.61
C THR A 23 -26.31 9.41 2.46
N ILE A 24 -26.59 9.03 1.21
CA ILE A 24 -26.28 9.91 0.06
C ILE A 24 -27.15 11.18 0.12
N GLU A 25 -28.40 11.06 0.57
CA GLU A 25 -29.28 12.21 0.75
C GLU A 25 -28.76 13.17 1.84
N ASP A 26 -28.20 12.65 2.94
CA ASP A 26 -27.56 13.49 3.96
C ASP A 26 -26.32 14.22 3.39
N LEU A 27 -25.53 13.54 2.54
CA LEU A 27 -24.38 14.14 1.85
C LEU A 27 -24.84 15.24 0.87
N ASP A 28 -25.89 15.00 0.10
CA ASP A 28 -26.45 15.99 -0.84
C ASP A 28 -26.93 17.25 -0.11
N LEU A 29 -27.69 17.07 0.98
CA LEU A 29 -28.12 18.17 1.83
C LEU A 29 -26.94 18.95 2.43
N ALA A 30 -25.88 18.25 2.85
CA ALA A 30 -24.67 18.90 3.36
C ALA A 30 -23.93 19.71 2.29
N LEU A 31 -23.82 19.17 1.06
CA LEU A 31 -23.22 19.88 -0.08
C LEU A 31 -24.02 21.12 -0.47
N LEU A 32 -25.35 21.01 -0.51
CA LEU A 32 -26.24 22.15 -0.78
C LEU A 32 -26.09 23.24 0.28
N ALA A 33 -26.11 22.87 1.58
CA ALA A 33 -25.93 23.83 2.66
C ALA A 33 -24.55 24.53 2.61
N ALA A 34 -23.49 23.79 2.30
CA ALA A 34 -22.15 24.35 2.15
C ALA A 34 -22.05 25.29 0.94
N PHE A 35 -22.69 24.94 -0.18
CA PHE A 35 -22.77 25.79 -1.37
C PHE A 35 -23.51 27.12 -1.11
N GLU A 36 -24.61 27.09 -0.35
CA GLU A 36 -25.35 28.28 0.05
C GLU A 36 -24.55 29.21 0.98
N GLU A 37 -23.63 28.65 1.78
CA GLU A 37 -22.77 29.42 2.66
C GLU A 37 -21.66 30.15 1.88
N SER A 38 -20.83 29.40 1.14
CA SER A 38 -19.76 29.94 0.31
C SER A 38 -19.10 28.88 -0.58
N GLU A 39 -18.41 29.33 -1.63
CA GLU A 39 -17.56 28.45 -2.46
C GLU A 39 -16.48 27.74 -1.64
N GLU A 40 -15.89 28.41 -0.65
CA GLU A 40 -14.88 27.83 0.23
C GLU A 40 -15.46 26.69 1.09
N ALA A 41 -16.62 26.92 1.72
CA ALA A 41 -17.29 25.90 2.52
C ALA A 41 -17.66 24.66 1.68
N TYR A 42 -18.14 24.89 0.46
CA TYR A 42 -18.44 23.83 -0.51
C TYR A 42 -17.21 22.99 -0.86
N ASN A 43 -16.08 23.64 -1.18
CA ASN A 43 -14.84 22.96 -1.51
C ASN A 43 -14.30 22.12 -0.33
N ILE A 44 -14.34 22.67 0.90
CA ILE A 44 -13.93 21.92 2.10
C ILE A 44 -14.86 20.72 2.32
N CYS A 45 -16.17 20.88 2.10
CA CYS A 45 -17.14 19.80 2.22
C CYS A 45 -16.86 18.67 1.21
N ILE A 46 -16.63 19.00 -0.06
CA ILE A 46 -16.26 18.03 -1.11
C ILE A 46 -14.98 17.29 -0.76
N ASP A 47 -13.92 18.02 -0.38
CA ASP A 47 -12.63 17.41 -0.05
C ASP A 47 -12.74 16.44 1.12
N SER A 48 -13.54 16.81 2.14
CA SER A 48 -13.86 15.97 3.29
C SER A 48 -14.67 14.73 2.89
N ALA A 49 -15.73 14.90 2.09
CA ALA A 49 -16.57 13.81 1.61
C ALA A 49 -15.76 12.79 0.79
N ARG A 50 -14.91 13.27 -0.14
CA ARG A 50 -14.01 12.42 -0.93
C ARG A 50 -13.01 11.67 -0.06
N ALA A 51 -12.35 12.36 0.88
CA ALA A 51 -11.36 11.75 1.76
C ALA A 51 -12.00 10.66 2.63
N ASN A 52 -13.17 10.92 3.21
CA ASN A 52 -13.91 9.95 4.00
C ASN A 52 -14.41 8.78 3.14
N ALA A 53 -14.88 9.03 1.91
CA ALA A 53 -15.27 7.95 1.01
C ALA A 53 -14.11 6.99 0.72
N SER A 54 -12.90 7.53 0.54
CA SER A 54 -11.69 6.73 0.38
C SER A 54 -11.36 5.95 1.66
N VAL A 55 -11.25 6.64 2.81
CA VAL A 55 -10.84 6.06 4.11
C VAL A 55 -11.78 4.97 4.62
N PHE A 56 -13.08 5.10 4.36
CA PHE A 56 -14.10 4.16 4.85
C PHE A 56 -14.65 3.25 3.74
N ASN A 57 -14.01 3.23 2.56
CA ASN A 57 -14.44 2.45 1.39
C ASN A 57 -15.94 2.64 1.06
N LYS A 58 -16.41 3.90 1.04
CA LYS A 58 -17.79 4.26 0.68
C LYS A 58 -17.89 4.52 -0.82
N ALA A 59 -17.93 3.42 -1.58
CA ALA A 59 -17.94 3.46 -3.04
C ALA A 59 -19.19 4.13 -3.61
N ASP A 60 -20.33 4.01 -2.93
CA ASP A 60 -21.58 4.72 -3.23
C ASP A 60 -21.41 6.24 -3.21
N ARG A 61 -20.77 6.78 -2.17
CA ARG A 61 -20.47 8.21 -2.04
C ARG A 61 -19.46 8.67 -3.07
N LEU A 62 -18.42 7.89 -3.30
CA LEU A 62 -17.42 8.23 -4.32
C LEU A 62 -18.06 8.27 -5.72
N ALA A 63 -18.92 7.30 -6.03
CA ALA A 63 -19.69 7.25 -7.26
C ALA A 63 -20.60 8.48 -7.39
N TYR A 64 -21.36 8.82 -6.35
CA TYR A 64 -22.21 10.02 -6.32
C TYR A 64 -21.43 11.30 -6.63
N LEU A 65 -20.31 11.53 -5.94
CA LEU A 65 -19.46 12.71 -6.15
C LEU A 65 -18.92 12.81 -7.59
N LEU A 66 -18.65 11.67 -8.24
CA LEU A 66 -18.17 11.62 -9.62
C LEU A 66 -19.31 11.84 -10.62
N ASP A 67 -20.44 11.16 -10.41
CA ASP A 67 -21.56 11.14 -11.34
C ASP A 67 -22.27 12.50 -11.39
N GLU A 68 -22.40 13.18 -10.26
CA GLU A 68 -22.94 14.55 -10.16
C GLU A 68 -21.89 15.64 -10.48
N GLY A 69 -20.66 15.25 -10.84
CA GLY A 69 -19.62 16.18 -11.28
C GLY A 69 -19.03 17.07 -10.17
N HIS A 70 -19.20 16.70 -8.89
CA HIS A 70 -18.60 17.40 -7.76
C HIS A 70 -17.07 17.24 -7.72
N ILE A 71 -16.53 16.12 -8.21
CA ILE A 71 -15.09 15.88 -8.29
C ILE A 71 -14.66 15.44 -9.69
N ASP A 72 -13.47 15.88 -10.09
CA ASP A 72 -12.81 15.44 -11.33
C ASP A 72 -12.01 14.18 -11.07
N ILE A 73 -12.35 13.10 -11.77
CA ILE A 73 -11.68 11.80 -11.67
C ILE A 73 -10.17 11.90 -11.91
N ASN A 74 -9.72 12.82 -12.77
CA ASN A 74 -8.30 13.02 -13.10
C ASN A 74 -7.53 13.75 -12.00
N LYS A 75 -8.22 14.27 -10.98
CA LYS A 75 -7.61 14.87 -9.78
C LYS A 75 -7.54 13.86 -8.63
N ILE A 76 -8.07 12.66 -8.79
CA ILE A 76 -8.01 11.62 -7.77
C ILE A 76 -6.66 10.93 -7.85
N GLY A 77 -5.98 10.88 -6.70
CA GLY A 77 -4.64 10.35 -6.61
C GLY A 77 -4.56 8.86 -6.28
N ALA A 78 -3.43 8.23 -6.61
CA ALA A 78 -3.12 6.84 -6.28
C ALA A 78 -3.27 6.53 -4.78
N ALA A 79 -2.92 7.50 -3.93
CA ALA A 79 -3.08 7.39 -2.47
C ALA A 79 -4.52 7.13 -2.01
N SER A 80 -5.53 7.55 -2.79
CA SER A 80 -6.96 7.33 -2.49
C SER A 80 -7.37 5.86 -2.65
N VAL A 81 -6.59 5.05 -3.37
CA VAL A 81 -6.86 3.62 -3.61
C VAL A 81 -5.77 2.69 -3.08
N SER A 82 -4.60 3.21 -2.68
CA SER A 82 -3.54 2.40 -2.07
C SER A 82 -3.64 2.30 -0.55
N ASN A 83 -4.22 3.31 0.11
CA ASN A 83 -4.14 3.48 1.56
C ASN A 83 -5.51 3.67 2.19
N THR A 84 -5.90 2.73 3.06
CA THR A 84 -6.54 3.16 4.31
C THR A 84 -6.16 2.21 5.45
N TYR A 85 -5.60 2.76 6.53
CA TYR A 85 -5.30 2.03 7.77
C TYR A 85 -6.51 1.33 8.40
N LYS A 86 -7.74 1.63 7.94
CA LYS A 86 -9.01 1.19 8.54
C LYS A 86 -9.79 0.21 7.66
N SER A 87 -9.64 0.27 6.35
CA SER A 87 -10.39 -0.52 5.36
C SER A 87 -9.62 -0.67 4.03
N SER A 88 -9.77 -1.79 3.33
CA SER A 88 -9.27 -1.91 1.96
C SER A 88 -10.19 -1.08 1.04
N PRO A 89 -9.68 -0.06 0.32
CA PRO A 89 -10.50 0.80 -0.54
C PRO A 89 -10.81 0.13 -1.89
N ILE A 90 -11.05 -1.18 -1.90
CA ILE A 90 -11.21 -1.97 -3.13
C ILE A 90 -12.44 -1.56 -3.94
N GLU A 91 -13.55 -1.26 -3.26
CA GLU A 91 -14.79 -0.86 -3.95
C GLU A 91 -14.63 0.55 -4.54
N CYS A 92 -13.96 1.45 -3.82
CA CYS A 92 -13.56 2.75 -4.35
C CYS A 92 -12.63 2.61 -5.57
N ALA A 93 -11.64 1.71 -5.51
CA ALA A 93 -10.77 1.43 -6.66
C ALA A 93 -11.57 0.91 -7.87
N ALA A 94 -12.53 0.01 -7.65
CA ALA A 94 -13.41 -0.49 -8.72
C ALA A 94 -14.27 0.63 -9.34
N VAL A 95 -14.82 1.54 -8.53
CA VAL A 95 -15.56 2.72 -8.98
C VAL A 95 -14.71 3.63 -9.86
N LEU A 96 -13.46 3.90 -9.47
CA LEU A 96 -12.57 4.76 -10.24
C LEU A 96 -12.17 4.13 -11.57
N VAL A 97 -11.73 2.87 -11.51
CA VAL A 97 -11.26 2.15 -12.70
C VAL A 97 -12.40 1.97 -13.71
N SER A 98 -13.61 1.65 -13.27
CA SER A 98 -14.80 1.55 -14.15
C SER A 98 -15.20 2.87 -14.81
N ARG A 99 -14.83 4.01 -14.21
CA ARG A 99 -15.08 5.37 -14.75
C ARG A 99 -13.90 5.94 -15.54
N GLY A 100 -12.92 5.10 -15.89
CA GLY A 100 -11.80 5.50 -16.73
C GLY A 100 -10.72 6.29 -16.00
N TRP A 101 -10.59 6.14 -14.68
CA TRP A 101 -9.49 6.70 -13.93
C TRP A 101 -8.15 6.22 -14.50
N ASN A 102 -7.23 7.15 -14.72
CA ASN A 102 -5.91 6.83 -15.24
C ASN A 102 -5.05 6.19 -14.15
N ILE A 103 -5.04 4.86 -14.12
CA ILE A 103 -4.27 4.04 -13.17
C ILE A 103 -2.76 4.32 -13.21
N ASN A 104 -2.28 4.83 -14.34
CA ASN A 104 -0.87 5.15 -14.60
C ASN A 104 -0.56 6.63 -14.42
N GLN A 105 -1.48 7.40 -13.81
CA GLN A 105 -1.25 8.80 -13.50
C GLN A 105 -0.07 8.92 -12.54
N ARG A 106 1.04 9.43 -13.07
CA ARG A 106 2.29 9.62 -12.32
C ARG A 106 2.08 10.72 -11.30
N GLN A 107 2.26 10.40 -10.02
CA GLN A 107 2.16 11.37 -8.95
C GLN A 107 3.48 12.13 -8.78
N PRO A 108 3.45 13.43 -8.44
CA PRO A 108 4.64 14.10 -7.92
C PRO A 108 5.08 13.40 -6.63
N LEU A 109 6.39 13.38 -6.35
CA LEU A 109 6.95 12.92 -5.09
C LEU A 109 6.08 13.38 -3.91
N LYS A 110 5.72 12.46 -3.00
CA LYS A 110 5.31 12.82 -1.65
C LYS A 110 6.50 13.51 -0.98
N GLY A 111 6.61 14.82 -1.20
CA GLY A 111 7.57 15.70 -0.58
C GLY A 111 7.32 15.72 0.93
N LYS A 112 8.36 15.35 1.66
CA LYS A 112 8.48 15.30 3.11
C LYS A 112 7.91 16.53 3.81
N TYR A 113 7.45 16.31 5.05
CA TYR A 113 7.35 17.31 6.10
C TYR A 113 8.46 18.39 5.96
N ASN A 114 8.06 19.63 5.72
CA ASN A 114 8.82 20.88 5.90
C ASN A 114 10.20 21.01 5.23
N THR A 115 10.32 20.89 3.90
CA THR A 115 11.43 21.55 3.20
C THR A 115 10.96 22.32 1.95
N PRO A 116 11.47 23.55 1.70
CA PRO A 116 11.02 24.35 0.57
C PRO A 116 11.51 23.73 -0.73
N VAL A 117 10.56 23.53 -1.65
CA VAL A 117 10.75 23.04 -3.00
C VAL A 117 11.53 24.07 -3.81
N ASN A 118 12.83 23.86 -4.02
CA ASN A 118 13.56 24.55 -5.08
C ASN A 118 14.87 23.82 -5.43
N THR A 119 14.83 22.82 -6.30
CA THR A 119 15.95 22.52 -7.21
C THR A 119 15.48 21.70 -8.40
N GLU A 120 16.06 21.98 -9.56
CA GLU A 120 15.79 21.40 -10.88
C GLU A 120 16.09 19.88 -10.97
N CYS A 121 16.49 19.25 -9.86
CA CYS A 121 16.80 17.82 -9.72
C CYS A 121 15.53 16.95 -9.52
N ASP A 122 14.40 17.54 -9.12
CA ASP A 122 13.15 16.83 -8.78
C ASP A 122 12.27 16.45 -9.99
N LYS A 123 12.73 16.69 -11.22
CA LYS A 123 12.10 16.16 -12.44
C LYS A 123 12.42 14.68 -12.70
N LYS A 124 13.22 14.03 -11.85
CA LYS A 124 13.53 12.60 -11.96
C LYS A 124 12.41 11.77 -11.34
N LEU A 125 11.54 11.28 -12.22
CA LEU A 125 10.49 10.33 -11.92
C LEU A 125 10.97 9.19 -11.01
N THR A 126 10.15 8.87 -10.01
CA THR A 126 10.33 7.68 -9.18
C THR A 126 9.93 6.43 -9.96
N ASP A 127 10.59 5.32 -9.62
CA ASP A 127 10.22 3.95 -9.95
C ASP A 127 9.02 3.45 -9.10
N GLU A 128 8.49 4.30 -8.23
CA GLU A 128 7.35 3.98 -7.37
C GLU A 128 6.07 3.85 -8.21
N THR A 129 5.45 2.69 -8.08
CA THR A 129 4.19 2.37 -8.75
C THR A 129 3.08 2.33 -7.72
N LEU A 130 1.85 2.56 -8.18
CA LEU A 130 0.64 2.36 -7.39
C LEU A 130 0.64 0.98 -6.69
N LEU A 131 1.13 -0.06 -7.37
CA LEU A 131 1.20 -1.41 -6.81
C LEU A 131 2.25 -1.57 -5.70
N ALA A 132 3.36 -0.84 -5.71
CA ALA A 132 4.32 -0.83 -4.60
C ALA A 132 3.73 -0.21 -3.32
N ASP A 133 2.87 0.79 -3.51
CA ASP A 133 2.12 1.47 -2.46
C ASP A 133 1.04 0.52 -1.88
N VAL A 134 0.31 -0.18 -2.75
CA VAL A 134 -0.66 -1.22 -2.36
C VAL A 134 0.03 -2.41 -1.68
N ALA A 135 1.22 -2.81 -2.13
CA ALA A 135 2.00 -3.86 -1.48
C ALA A 135 2.42 -3.48 -0.05
N SER A 136 2.62 -2.19 0.20
CA SER A 136 2.96 -1.65 1.53
C SER A 136 1.77 -1.60 2.48
N PHE A 137 0.60 -1.17 1.98
CA PHE A 137 -0.52 -0.72 2.83
C PHE A 137 -1.86 -1.40 2.51
N GLY A 138 -2.06 -1.83 1.28
CA GLY A 138 -3.32 -2.36 0.76
C GLY A 138 -3.49 -3.86 0.93
N SER A 139 -4.59 -4.39 0.38
CA SER A 139 -4.90 -5.82 0.36
C SER A 139 -4.45 -6.48 -0.94
N THR A 140 -4.33 -7.81 -0.93
CA THR A 140 -4.10 -8.61 -2.13
C THR A 140 -5.20 -8.43 -3.15
N ASP A 141 -6.45 -8.23 -2.72
CA ASP A 141 -7.59 -8.08 -3.63
C ASP A 141 -7.55 -6.73 -4.35
N THR A 142 -7.18 -5.64 -3.65
CA THR A 142 -6.92 -4.35 -4.28
C THR A 142 -5.75 -4.45 -5.26
N PHE A 143 -4.69 -5.18 -4.90
CA PHE A 143 -3.55 -5.41 -5.79
C PHE A 143 -3.98 -6.14 -7.06
N LYS A 144 -4.70 -7.28 -6.91
CA LYS A 144 -5.21 -8.09 -8.02
C LYS A 144 -6.05 -7.25 -8.97
N LEU A 145 -7.02 -6.50 -8.43
CA LEU A 145 -7.86 -5.59 -9.22
C LEU A 145 -7.00 -4.59 -10.00
N LEU A 146 -6.11 -3.85 -9.36
CA LEU A 146 -5.33 -2.81 -10.04
C LEU A 146 -4.36 -3.41 -11.07
N HIS A 147 -3.77 -4.57 -10.77
CA HIS A 147 -2.89 -5.29 -11.69
C HIS A 147 -3.65 -5.80 -12.94
N GLU A 148 -4.87 -6.33 -12.78
CA GLU A 148 -5.74 -6.75 -13.89
C GLU A 148 -6.05 -5.59 -14.86
N TYR A 149 -6.13 -4.37 -14.34
CA TYR A 149 -6.33 -3.15 -15.14
C TYR A 149 -5.02 -2.49 -15.62
N GLY A 150 -3.88 -3.20 -15.49
CA GLY A 150 -2.61 -2.80 -16.09
C GLY A 150 -1.78 -1.84 -15.24
N ALA A 151 -2.01 -1.77 -13.92
CA ALA A 151 -1.06 -1.10 -13.04
C ALA A 151 0.29 -1.83 -13.08
N PRO A 152 1.41 -1.12 -13.28
CA PRO A 152 2.73 -1.73 -13.38
C PRO A 152 3.25 -2.18 -12.01
N ILE A 153 3.96 -3.30 -11.99
CA ILE A 153 4.73 -3.76 -10.83
C ILE A 153 6.14 -3.18 -10.94
N SER A 154 6.62 -2.55 -9.86
CA SER A 154 8.03 -2.10 -9.76
C SER A 154 8.90 -3.07 -8.97
N GLU A 155 10.21 -2.95 -9.11
CA GLU A 155 11.19 -3.73 -8.33
C GLU A 155 11.02 -3.53 -6.82
N SER A 156 10.55 -2.37 -6.37
CA SER A 156 10.27 -2.08 -4.95
C SER A 156 9.08 -2.87 -4.38
N THR A 157 8.23 -3.47 -5.22
CA THR A 157 6.94 -4.04 -4.78
C THR A 157 7.10 -5.12 -3.71
N LEU A 158 7.97 -6.11 -3.97
CA LEU A 158 8.23 -7.19 -3.01
C LEU A 158 9.01 -6.70 -1.79
N HIS A 159 10.00 -5.82 -1.99
CA HIS A 159 10.80 -5.21 -0.92
C HIS A 159 9.91 -4.45 0.07
N ASN A 160 8.96 -3.68 -0.44
CA ASN A 160 7.99 -2.93 0.34
C ASN A 160 7.08 -3.83 1.16
N ALA A 161 6.50 -4.87 0.55
CA ALA A 161 5.69 -5.86 1.26
C ALA A 161 6.49 -6.56 2.37
N ALA A 162 7.75 -6.90 2.09
CA ALA A 162 8.64 -7.56 3.03
C ALA A 162 9.01 -6.65 4.21
N TRP A 163 9.46 -5.42 3.93
CA TRP A 163 9.81 -4.43 4.95
C TRP A 163 8.61 -4.03 5.80
N ARG A 164 7.40 -3.93 5.22
CA ARG A 164 6.16 -3.64 5.94
C ARG A 164 5.60 -4.84 6.70
N ALA A 165 6.29 -5.98 6.68
CA ALA A 165 5.89 -7.22 7.30
C ALA A 165 4.46 -7.63 6.91
N ARG A 166 4.24 -7.87 5.61
CA ARG A 166 2.94 -8.25 5.03
C ARG A 166 2.95 -9.71 4.55
N PRO A 167 2.80 -10.72 5.43
CA PRO A 167 2.87 -12.14 5.09
C PRO A 167 1.99 -12.57 3.91
N GLU A 168 0.73 -12.13 3.93
CA GLU A 168 -0.26 -12.51 2.93
C GLU A 168 0.09 -11.92 1.56
N MET A 169 0.57 -10.67 1.53
CA MET A 169 1.02 -10.00 0.30
C MET A 169 2.33 -10.61 -0.22
N VAL A 170 3.31 -10.88 0.65
CA VAL A 170 4.59 -11.50 0.24
C VAL A 170 4.34 -12.89 -0.37
N THR A 171 3.48 -13.69 0.26
CA THR A 171 3.05 -14.99 -0.26
C THR A 171 2.45 -14.85 -1.65
N PHE A 172 1.48 -13.93 -1.81
CA PHE A 172 0.84 -13.65 -3.09
C PHE A 172 1.83 -13.21 -4.18
N LEU A 173 2.74 -12.29 -3.87
CA LEU A 173 3.71 -11.75 -4.81
C LEU A 173 4.73 -12.79 -5.30
N ILE A 174 5.05 -13.79 -4.48
CA ILE A 174 5.98 -14.86 -4.86
C ILE A 174 5.23 -15.98 -5.57
N ASP A 175 4.13 -16.47 -5.00
CA ASP A 175 3.48 -17.70 -5.45
C ASP A 175 2.57 -17.48 -6.67
N GLU A 176 1.85 -16.35 -6.70
CA GLU A 176 0.91 -16.05 -7.79
C GLU A 176 1.53 -15.15 -8.86
N ILE A 177 2.32 -14.15 -8.46
CA ILE A 177 2.93 -13.19 -9.40
C ILE A 177 4.31 -13.66 -9.89
N GLY A 178 5.03 -14.46 -9.11
CA GLY A 178 6.35 -14.99 -9.50
C GLY A 178 7.49 -13.97 -9.40
N LEU A 179 7.42 -13.03 -8.46
CA LEU A 179 8.52 -12.08 -8.24
C LEU A 179 9.76 -12.79 -7.67
N ASP A 180 10.94 -12.41 -8.19
CA ASP A 180 12.22 -12.94 -7.73
C ASP A 180 12.54 -12.48 -6.30
N MET A 181 12.56 -13.43 -5.38
CA MET A 181 12.80 -13.18 -3.95
C MET A 181 14.26 -12.89 -3.59
N ASN A 182 15.19 -13.06 -4.53
CA ASN A 182 16.62 -12.75 -4.36
C ASN A 182 17.05 -11.52 -5.15
N LYS A 183 16.14 -10.88 -5.89
CA LYS A 183 16.43 -9.66 -6.63
C LYS A 183 16.76 -8.54 -5.64
N VAL A 184 17.92 -7.92 -5.81
CA VAL A 184 18.36 -6.76 -5.03
C VAL A 184 17.63 -5.51 -5.50
N TYR A 185 17.18 -4.68 -4.57
CA TYR A 185 16.59 -3.38 -4.87
C TYR A 185 17.66 -2.37 -5.33
N GLU A 186 17.52 -1.90 -6.56
CA GLU A 186 18.37 -0.86 -7.17
C GLU A 186 17.61 0.45 -7.44
N GLY A 187 16.35 0.52 -6.99
CA GLY A 187 15.50 1.68 -7.20
C GLY A 187 15.88 2.87 -6.32
N ARG A 188 15.25 4.02 -6.59
CA ARG A 188 15.59 5.29 -5.93
C ARG A 188 14.56 5.75 -4.91
N HIS A 189 13.40 5.10 -4.88
CA HIS A 189 12.27 5.51 -4.07
C HIS A 189 12.47 5.24 -2.58
N GLU A 190 13.05 4.09 -2.23
CA GLU A 190 13.23 3.68 -0.82
C GLU A 190 14.72 3.60 -0.46
N PRO A 191 15.37 4.73 -0.12
CA PRO A 191 16.80 4.74 0.22
C PRO A 191 17.20 3.75 1.32
N MET A 192 16.28 3.46 2.25
CA MET A 192 16.53 2.52 3.34
C MET A 192 16.55 1.05 2.89
N LEU A 193 15.97 0.76 1.73
CA LEU A 193 15.93 -0.58 1.13
C LEU A 193 16.99 -0.74 0.03
N LEU A 194 17.75 0.31 -0.28
CA LEU A 194 18.74 0.28 -1.34
C LEU A 194 19.78 -0.83 -1.08
N HIS A 195 20.05 -1.61 -2.11
CA HIS A 195 20.93 -2.79 -2.05
C HIS A 195 20.45 -3.92 -1.15
N GLN A 196 19.17 -3.93 -0.74
CA GLN A 196 18.59 -5.03 0.04
C GLN A 196 17.94 -6.06 -0.87
N THR A 197 17.96 -7.33 -0.47
CA THR A 197 16.99 -8.32 -0.96
C THR A 197 15.67 -8.18 -0.20
N PRO A 198 14.56 -8.80 -0.64
CA PRO A 198 13.34 -8.91 0.15
C PRO A 198 13.57 -9.49 1.55
N LEU A 199 14.42 -10.51 1.68
CA LEU A 199 14.73 -11.13 2.96
C LEU A 199 15.46 -10.16 3.90
N ALA A 200 16.46 -9.44 3.39
CA ALA A 200 17.18 -8.45 4.17
C ALA A 200 16.29 -7.24 4.52
N SER A 201 15.39 -6.84 3.62
CA SER A 201 14.34 -5.84 3.88
C SER A 201 13.43 -6.26 5.04
N ALA A 202 13.03 -7.53 5.12
CA ALA A 202 12.28 -8.06 6.25
C ALA A 202 13.13 -8.13 7.54
N ALA A 203 14.43 -8.41 7.44
CA ALA A 203 15.34 -8.52 8.58
C ALA A 203 15.59 -7.17 9.30
N ILE A 204 15.51 -6.05 8.58
CA ILE A 204 15.61 -4.68 9.15
C ILE A 204 14.24 -4.08 9.50
N SER A 205 13.15 -4.82 9.26
CA SER A 205 11.79 -4.34 9.48
C SER A 205 11.52 -4.08 10.96
N PRO A 206 10.94 -2.92 11.33
CA PRO A 206 10.52 -2.64 12.70
C PRO A 206 9.15 -3.23 13.06
N PHE A 207 8.48 -3.92 12.13
CA PHE A 207 7.09 -4.35 12.29
C PHE A 207 6.99 -5.74 12.94
N LEU A 208 5.97 -5.95 13.79
CA LEU A 208 5.80 -7.16 14.61
C LEU A 208 5.76 -8.47 13.80
N LYS A 209 5.21 -8.45 12.59
CA LYS A 209 5.08 -9.63 11.73
C LYS A 209 6.34 -9.93 10.89
N ALA A 210 7.44 -9.20 11.09
CA ALA A 210 8.65 -9.37 10.29
C ALA A 210 9.18 -10.81 10.32
N GLY A 211 9.13 -11.45 11.50
CA GLY A 211 9.55 -12.86 11.64
C GLY A 211 8.73 -13.84 10.78
N GLU A 212 7.43 -13.59 10.63
CA GLU A 212 6.56 -14.42 9.78
C GLU A 212 6.96 -14.28 8.30
N VAL A 213 7.25 -13.06 7.85
CA VAL A 213 7.76 -12.81 6.50
C VAL A 213 9.13 -13.45 6.27
N ILE A 214 10.04 -13.37 7.24
CA ILE A 214 11.37 -14.00 7.16
C ILE A 214 11.22 -15.51 6.97
N ASN A 215 10.35 -16.17 7.76
CA ASN A 215 10.06 -17.60 7.60
C ASN A 215 9.50 -17.91 6.21
N ILE A 216 8.50 -17.16 5.74
CA ILE A 216 7.89 -17.33 4.41
C ILE A 216 8.94 -17.28 3.29
N LEU A 217 9.86 -16.32 3.37
CA LEU A 217 10.91 -16.12 2.37
C LEU A 217 11.94 -17.27 2.41
N LEU A 218 12.41 -17.65 3.60
CA LEU A 218 13.35 -18.77 3.76
C LEU A 218 12.75 -20.11 3.31
N GLU A 219 11.49 -20.39 3.68
CA GLU A 219 10.76 -21.59 3.25
C GLU A 219 10.61 -21.67 1.73
N ARG A 220 10.60 -20.52 1.04
CA ARG A 220 10.51 -20.43 -0.42
C ARG A 220 11.88 -20.39 -1.11
N GLY A 221 12.97 -20.47 -0.36
CA GLY A 221 14.34 -20.54 -0.88
C GLY A 221 15.01 -19.19 -1.12
N ALA A 222 14.60 -18.14 -0.38
CA ALA A 222 15.38 -16.91 -0.32
C ALA A 222 16.78 -17.21 0.25
N ASP A 223 17.81 -16.65 -0.36
CA ASP A 223 19.21 -16.85 0.03
C ASP A 223 19.59 -15.85 1.15
N PRO A 224 19.78 -16.32 2.40
CA PRO A 224 20.18 -15.43 3.48
C PRO A 224 21.63 -14.97 3.36
N TYR A 225 22.46 -15.64 2.56
CA TYR A 225 23.87 -15.30 2.34
C TYR A 225 24.10 -14.60 0.99
N HIS A 226 23.07 -13.96 0.45
CA HIS A 226 23.16 -13.29 -0.85
C HIS A 226 24.38 -12.35 -0.89
N LYS A 227 25.23 -12.52 -1.91
CA LYS A 227 26.58 -11.91 -1.99
C LYS A 227 26.61 -10.39 -1.81
N ASP A 228 25.57 -9.70 -2.27
CA ASP A 228 25.47 -8.25 -2.25
C ASP A 228 24.77 -7.74 -0.98
N CYS A 229 24.06 -8.63 -0.27
CA CYS A 229 23.26 -8.28 0.91
C CYS A 229 22.99 -9.52 1.76
N ASN A 230 23.84 -9.73 2.76
CA ASN A 230 23.71 -10.83 3.70
C ASN A 230 22.68 -10.49 4.78
N ALA A 231 21.59 -11.25 4.85
CA ALA A 231 20.51 -11.02 5.81
C ALA A 231 20.96 -11.14 7.27
N PHE A 232 21.98 -11.94 7.56
CA PHE A 232 22.55 -12.05 8.91
C PHE A 232 23.28 -10.78 9.35
N ASP A 233 23.94 -10.09 8.42
CA ASP A 233 24.68 -8.86 8.70
C ASP A 233 23.73 -7.66 8.87
N GLU A 234 22.62 -7.68 8.14
CA GLU A 234 21.62 -6.61 8.16
C GLU A 234 20.66 -6.71 9.35
N ALA A 235 20.34 -7.92 9.83
CA ALA A 235 19.32 -8.15 10.85
C ALA A 235 19.57 -7.32 12.14
N ARG A 236 18.60 -6.46 12.49
CA ARG A 236 18.71 -5.56 13.66
C ARG A 236 17.92 -6.00 14.88
N GLY A 237 16.87 -6.79 14.67
CA GLY A 237 15.97 -7.23 15.73
C GLY A 237 16.32 -8.62 16.26
N ASP A 238 16.27 -8.81 17.58
CA ASP A 238 16.53 -10.10 18.24
C ASP A 238 15.70 -11.24 17.65
N SER A 239 14.44 -10.96 17.27
CA SER A 239 13.56 -11.93 16.63
C SER A 239 14.09 -12.36 15.25
N ALA A 240 14.54 -11.43 14.42
CA ALA A 240 15.05 -11.73 13.09
C ALA A 240 16.36 -12.54 13.18
N ILE A 241 17.28 -12.09 14.04
CA ILE A 241 18.55 -12.78 14.32
C ILE A 241 18.29 -14.21 14.80
N LYS A 242 17.33 -14.39 15.72
CA LYS A 242 16.96 -15.70 16.23
C LYS A 242 16.45 -16.63 15.12
N ILE A 243 15.51 -16.15 14.29
CA ILE A 243 14.94 -16.94 13.20
C ILE A 243 16.01 -17.37 12.19
N LEU A 244 16.86 -16.44 11.76
CA LEU A 244 17.93 -16.73 10.80
C LEU A 244 18.91 -17.79 11.36
N ARG A 245 19.27 -17.69 12.65
CA ARG A 245 20.13 -18.69 13.32
C ARG A 245 19.45 -20.05 13.48
N GLU A 246 18.16 -20.07 13.80
CA GLU A 246 17.39 -21.32 13.90
C GLU A 246 17.29 -22.02 12.54
N TRP A 247 17.10 -21.25 11.46
CA TRP A 247 17.14 -21.75 10.10
C TRP A 247 18.51 -22.32 9.73
N GLU A 248 19.61 -21.60 9.99
CA GLU A 248 20.98 -22.06 9.70
C GLU A 248 21.30 -23.39 10.40
N GLN A 249 20.91 -23.53 11.67
CA GLN A 249 21.08 -24.77 12.42
C GLN A 249 20.26 -25.94 11.85
N LYS A 250 19.11 -25.65 11.22
CA LYS A 250 18.27 -26.66 10.60
C LYS A 250 18.91 -27.16 9.30
N GLU A 251 19.34 -26.26 8.42
CA GLU A 251 20.02 -26.62 7.17
C GLU A 251 21.29 -27.43 7.43
N GLN A 252 22.11 -27.03 8.40
CA GLN A 252 23.33 -27.77 8.77
C GLN A 252 23.03 -29.20 9.28
N LYS A 253 21.89 -29.43 9.91
CA LYS A 253 21.48 -30.78 10.34
C LYS A 253 20.97 -31.61 9.16
N GLU A 254 20.23 -30.99 8.24
CA GLU A 254 19.72 -31.66 7.04
C GLU A 254 20.87 -32.08 6.10
N ASP A 255 21.90 -31.24 5.95
CA ASP A 255 23.12 -31.56 5.22
C ASP A 255 23.93 -32.71 5.85
N GLN A 256 23.92 -32.81 7.18
CA GLN A 256 24.59 -33.89 7.91
C GLN A 256 23.84 -35.23 7.86
N GLU A 257 22.51 -35.23 7.71
CA GLU A 257 21.70 -36.47 7.70
C GLU A 257 21.67 -37.19 6.34
N GLY A 258 21.96 -36.53 5.22
CA GLY A 258 22.01 -37.12 3.88
C GLY A 258 20.68 -37.73 3.39
N PRO A 259 20.52 -38.03 2.08
CA PRO A 259 19.26 -38.55 1.55
C PRO A 259 18.98 -39.96 2.11
N LYS A 260 17.99 -40.06 3.01
CA LYS A 260 17.46 -41.34 3.52
C LYS A 260 16.94 -42.17 2.34
N THR A 261 17.77 -43.09 1.84
CA THR A 261 17.46 -43.98 0.74
C THR A 261 16.18 -44.78 1.03
N LYS A 262 15.17 -44.60 0.16
CA LYS A 262 13.94 -45.40 0.16
C LYS A 262 14.32 -46.88 0.06
N LYS A 263 14.14 -47.65 1.13
CA LYS A 263 14.26 -49.11 1.12
C LYS A 263 13.31 -49.68 0.08
N ARG A 264 13.91 -50.25 -0.97
CA ARG A 264 13.28 -51.07 -2.01
C ARG A 264 12.52 -52.20 -1.32
N LYS A 265 11.18 -52.22 -1.43
CA LYS A 265 10.38 -53.40 -1.06
C LYS A 265 10.69 -54.50 -2.07
N THR A 266 11.50 -55.47 -1.68
CA THR A 266 11.51 -56.79 -2.30
C THR A 266 10.45 -57.63 -1.61
N SER A 267 9.36 -57.92 -2.34
CA SER A 267 8.38 -58.93 -1.95
C SER A 267 8.50 -60.09 -2.95
N LYS A 268 8.71 -61.28 -2.38
CA LYS A 268 8.70 -62.59 -3.03
C LYS A 268 7.35 -62.89 -3.65
#